data_AF-A0A9X3EVT7-F1
#
_entry.id   AF-A0A9X3EVT7-F1
#
_cell.length_a   1.000
_cell.length_b   1.000
_cell.length_c   1.000
_cell.angle_alpha   90.00
_cell.angle_beta   90.00
_cell.angle_gamma   90.00
#
_symmetry.space_group_name_H-M   'P 1'
#
loop_
_entity.id
_entity.type
_entity.pdbx_description
1 polymer ?
#
loop_
_entity_poly.entity_id
_entity_poly.type
_entity_poly.pdbx_seq_one_letter_code
_entity_poly.pdbx_strand_id
1 'polypeptide(L)'
;MSHKTLSGRGCGDGIVWTGEEQCDNGPDNGPGKACSAMCEASACGDGDIGPGETCDDGNSDDTDECVACQQASCGDGFVWSGEEDCDDGNDIDTDDCTNACEPADCGDGIVWEGEEECDDGNQVDTDGCSNACLKPRRVIFVTSTEYKGDLMGMSGADSKCEAAAETAGFTNAASFKAWLSNEATWPAKRLDTQYQGMYVLIDGTPVAENGWADLTDGELLHAVDLTDTKMKVSSAPWTNTKADGTSAGANHCDAWTNSTGDYSGGFGKTNATDATWTEAVGIAPCDGARRLYCIEDV
;
A
#
# COMPACT_ATOMS: atom_id res chain seq x y z
N MET A 1 -28.11 -84.36 2.82
CA MET A 1 -28.03 -83.02 2.22
C MET A 1 -28.44 -82.05 3.32
N SER A 2 -27.48 -81.30 3.86
CA SER A 2 -27.74 -80.36 4.95
C SER A 2 -28.49 -79.17 4.37
N HIS A 3 -29.75 -78.99 4.76
CA HIS A 3 -30.44 -77.72 4.59
C HIS A 3 -29.75 -76.70 5.51
N LYS A 4 -28.78 -75.96 4.97
CA LYS A 4 -28.53 -74.60 5.47
C LYS A 4 -29.80 -73.84 5.16
N THR A 5 -30.64 -73.67 6.18
CA THR A 5 -31.60 -72.57 6.25
C THR A 5 -30.87 -71.31 5.78
N LEU A 6 -31.39 -70.66 4.74
CA LEU A 6 -31.06 -69.28 4.41
C LEU A 6 -31.40 -68.46 5.66
N SER A 7 -30.41 -68.26 6.53
CA SER A 7 -30.45 -67.20 7.53
C SER A 7 -30.72 -65.92 6.75
N GLY A 8 -31.76 -65.20 7.17
CA GLY A 8 -32.49 -64.26 6.34
C GLY A 8 -31.62 -63.21 5.66
N ARG A 9 -32.04 -62.81 4.45
CA ARG A 9 -31.63 -61.55 3.86
C ARG A 9 -31.78 -60.47 4.92
N GLY A 10 -30.67 -59.84 5.27
CA GLY A 10 -30.67 -58.83 6.32
C GLY A 10 -29.27 -58.30 6.51
N CYS A 11 -29.22 -57.01 6.83
CA CYS A 11 -28.00 -56.29 7.04
C CYS A 11 -27.04 -57.02 7.99
N GLY A 12 -25.77 -57.11 7.60
CA GLY A 12 -24.67 -57.68 8.39
C GLY A 12 -24.35 -59.14 8.05
N ASP A 13 -24.84 -59.67 6.93
CA ASP A 13 -24.54 -61.03 6.45
C ASP A 13 -23.30 -61.10 5.53
N GLY A 14 -22.75 -59.94 5.17
CA GLY A 14 -21.58 -59.78 4.30
C GLY A 14 -21.89 -59.87 2.80
N ILE A 15 -23.16 -59.75 2.39
CA ILE A 15 -23.60 -59.82 0.99
C ILE A 15 -24.43 -58.58 0.65
N VAL A 16 -23.95 -57.71 -0.24
CA VAL A 16 -24.73 -56.55 -0.71
C VAL A 16 -25.89 -56.95 -1.64
N TRP A 17 -27.12 -56.72 -1.19
CA TRP A 17 -28.36 -56.94 -1.93
C TRP A 17 -28.83 -55.67 -2.65
N THR A 18 -28.68 -55.64 -3.98
CA THR A 18 -29.05 -54.48 -4.81
C THR A 18 -30.49 -54.01 -4.58
N GLY A 19 -30.66 -52.75 -4.18
CA GLY A 19 -31.96 -52.11 -3.97
C GLY A 19 -32.55 -52.31 -2.57
N GLU A 20 -31.90 -53.08 -1.70
CA GLU A 20 -32.27 -53.25 -0.29
C GLU A 20 -31.26 -52.57 0.64
N GLU A 21 -29.98 -52.55 0.26
CA GLU A 21 -28.92 -51.91 1.05
C GLU A 21 -27.81 -51.31 0.17
N GLN A 22 -27.02 -50.41 0.76
CA GLN A 22 -25.96 -49.68 0.07
C GLN A 22 -24.58 -50.32 0.26
N CYS A 23 -24.37 -51.00 1.39
CA CYS A 23 -23.13 -51.68 1.78
C CYS A 23 -23.47 -52.86 2.70
N ASP A 24 -22.56 -53.83 2.86
CA ASP A 24 -22.66 -54.86 3.90
C ASP A 24 -21.25 -55.41 4.16
N ASN A 25 -20.60 -54.91 5.20
CA ASN A 25 -19.29 -55.37 5.66
C ASN A 25 -19.42 -56.50 6.71
N GLY A 26 -20.60 -57.10 6.83
CA GLY A 26 -20.89 -58.17 7.77
C GLY A 26 -20.76 -57.71 9.23
N PRO A 27 -20.01 -58.44 10.07
CA PRO A 27 -19.76 -58.04 11.45
C PRO A 27 -19.05 -56.69 11.64
N ASP A 28 -18.45 -56.13 10.59
CA ASP A 28 -17.74 -54.85 10.63
C ASP A 28 -18.66 -53.64 10.36
N ASN A 29 -19.98 -53.86 10.26
CA ASN A 29 -20.98 -52.80 10.26
C ASN A 29 -21.10 -52.16 11.66
N GLY A 30 -21.41 -50.87 11.72
CA GLY A 30 -21.74 -50.18 12.98
C GLY A 30 -21.17 -48.77 13.09
N PRO A 31 -21.21 -48.18 14.30
CA PRO A 31 -20.77 -46.80 14.54
C PRO A 31 -19.29 -46.57 14.19
N GLY A 32 -19.01 -45.46 13.52
CA GLY A 32 -17.70 -45.04 13.03
C GLY A 32 -17.09 -45.96 11.98
N LYS A 33 -17.93 -46.67 11.22
CA LYS A 33 -17.52 -47.60 10.15
C LYS A 33 -18.02 -47.11 8.81
N ALA A 34 -17.37 -47.56 7.73
CA ALA A 34 -17.79 -47.25 6.37
C ALA A 34 -19.20 -47.78 6.01
N CYS A 35 -19.77 -48.66 6.84
CA CYS A 35 -21.12 -49.20 6.69
C CYS A 35 -21.82 -49.19 8.04
N SER A 36 -22.97 -48.52 8.11
CA SER A 36 -23.75 -48.40 9.35
C SER A 36 -24.35 -49.74 9.77
N ALA A 37 -24.86 -49.83 11.00
CA ALA A 37 -25.56 -51.03 11.48
C ALA A 37 -26.86 -51.34 10.70
N MET A 38 -27.34 -50.40 9.88
CA MET A 38 -28.50 -50.54 9.00
C MET A 38 -28.13 -50.71 7.53
N CYS A 39 -26.84 -50.91 7.22
CA CYS A 39 -26.32 -51.15 5.88
C CYS A 39 -26.49 -49.95 4.92
N GLU A 40 -26.40 -48.76 5.52
CA GLU A 40 -26.25 -47.49 4.82
C GLU A 40 -24.76 -47.14 4.78
N ALA A 41 -24.30 -46.62 3.63
CA ALA A 41 -22.92 -46.19 3.50
C ALA A 41 -22.69 -44.96 4.38
N SER A 42 -21.53 -44.91 5.05
CA SER A 42 -21.11 -43.71 5.79
C SER A 42 -21.13 -42.51 4.85
N ALA A 43 -21.76 -41.44 5.34
CA ALA A 43 -21.91 -40.20 4.61
C ALA A 43 -21.90 -39.03 5.59
N CYS A 44 -21.31 -37.92 5.16
CA CYS A 44 -21.33 -36.70 5.93
C CYS A 44 -22.76 -36.21 6.19
N GLY A 45 -23.08 -35.94 7.46
CA GLY A 45 -24.39 -35.51 7.93
C GLY A 45 -25.34 -36.65 8.29
N ASP A 46 -24.84 -37.89 8.42
CA ASP A 46 -25.67 -39.05 8.80
C ASP A 46 -25.85 -39.22 10.32
N GLY A 47 -25.16 -38.38 11.11
CA GLY A 47 -25.18 -38.37 12.56
C GLY A 47 -24.15 -39.30 13.21
N ASP A 48 -23.24 -39.92 12.44
CA ASP A 48 -22.19 -40.82 12.92
C ASP A 48 -20.83 -40.51 12.29
N ILE A 49 -19.85 -40.13 13.10
CA ILE A 49 -18.49 -39.80 12.65
C ILE A 49 -17.81 -41.03 12.03
N GLY A 50 -17.81 -41.08 10.71
CA GLY A 50 -17.29 -42.15 9.89
C GLY A 50 -15.77 -42.09 9.62
N PRO A 51 -15.24 -43.03 8.83
CA PRO A 51 -13.82 -43.04 8.47
C PRO A 51 -13.41 -41.81 7.63
N GLY A 52 -12.57 -40.94 8.22
CA GLY A 52 -12.04 -39.74 7.55
C GLY A 52 -12.73 -38.44 7.97
N GLU A 53 -13.80 -38.54 8.74
CA GLU A 53 -14.53 -37.41 9.31
C GLU A 53 -13.92 -37.05 10.67
N THR A 54 -13.86 -35.75 10.98
CA THR A 54 -13.47 -35.26 12.32
C THR A 54 -14.67 -34.75 13.12
N CYS A 55 -15.80 -34.53 12.46
CA CYS A 55 -17.11 -34.20 13.03
C CYS A 55 -18.23 -34.80 12.15
N ASP A 56 -19.43 -34.90 12.72
CA ASP A 56 -20.69 -35.11 12.00
C ASP A 56 -21.81 -34.62 12.94
N ASP A 57 -22.60 -33.65 12.48
CA ASP A 57 -23.63 -33.00 13.28
C ASP A 57 -25.07 -33.40 12.86
N GLY A 58 -25.17 -34.39 11.96
CA GLY A 58 -26.42 -34.94 11.46
C GLY A 58 -27.11 -34.08 10.41
N ASN A 59 -26.38 -33.16 9.76
CA ASN A 59 -26.92 -32.30 8.72
C ASN A 59 -25.88 -32.03 7.60
N SER A 60 -26.26 -31.36 6.52
CA SER A 60 -25.40 -31.11 5.35
C SER A 60 -25.13 -29.62 5.10
N ASP A 61 -25.20 -28.82 6.15
CA ASP A 61 -25.04 -27.37 6.15
C ASP A 61 -23.58 -27.04 6.47
N ASP A 62 -22.84 -26.67 5.45
CA ASP A 62 -21.42 -26.30 5.58
C ASP A 62 -21.25 -24.85 6.10
N THR A 63 -22.15 -24.38 6.97
CA THR A 63 -22.06 -23.03 7.58
C THR A 63 -22.05 -23.07 9.10
N ASP A 64 -21.94 -24.25 9.71
CA ASP A 64 -21.88 -24.43 11.16
C ASP A 64 -20.54 -25.01 11.62
N GLU A 65 -20.47 -25.58 12.84
CA GLU A 65 -19.22 -26.09 13.42
C GLU A 65 -18.67 -27.33 12.68
N CYS A 66 -19.45 -27.94 11.77
CA CYS A 66 -19.06 -29.12 10.99
C CYS A 66 -19.21 -28.91 9.48
N VAL A 67 -18.11 -28.53 8.84
CA VAL A 67 -18.04 -28.20 7.41
C VAL A 67 -17.40 -29.34 6.65
N ALA A 68 -18.08 -29.89 5.64
CA ALA A 68 -17.58 -31.03 4.85
C ALA A 68 -17.04 -32.18 5.72
N CYS A 69 -17.66 -32.39 6.89
CA CYS A 69 -17.26 -33.33 7.94
C CYS A 69 -15.83 -33.16 8.49
N GLN A 70 -15.33 -31.94 8.40
CA GLN A 70 -14.21 -31.44 9.15
C GLN A 70 -14.69 -30.37 10.14
N GLN A 71 -14.00 -30.24 11.28
CA GLN A 71 -14.26 -29.10 12.16
C GLN A 71 -14.03 -27.81 11.37
N ALA A 72 -15.00 -26.89 11.43
CA ALA A 72 -14.91 -25.59 10.80
C ALA A 72 -13.66 -24.83 11.27
N SER A 73 -13.01 -24.14 10.35
CA SER A 73 -11.87 -23.29 10.65
C SER A 73 -11.62 -22.28 9.53
N CYS A 74 -11.27 -21.06 9.91
CA CYS A 74 -10.82 -20.04 8.99
C CYS A 74 -9.77 -20.54 7.97
N GLY A 75 -10.04 -20.26 6.69
CA GLY A 75 -9.28 -20.68 5.52
C GLY A 75 -9.71 -22.04 4.96
N ASP A 76 -10.82 -22.62 5.42
CA ASP A 76 -11.31 -23.91 4.91
C ASP A 76 -12.18 -23.79 3.64
N GLY A 77 -12.52 -22.57 3.24
CA GLY A 77 -13.32 -22.24 2.06
C GLY A 77 -14.82 -22.12 2.34
N PHE A 78 -15.24 -22.18 3.61
CA PHE A 78 -16.63 -22.08 4.02
C PHE A 78 -16.80 -21.11 5.19
N VAL A 79 -17.87 -20.30 5.14
CA VAL A 79 -18.11 -19.31 6.19
C VAL A 79 -18.81 -19.98 7.39
N TRP A 80 -18.13 -20.00 8.54
CA TRP A 80 -18.74 -20.43 9.80
C TRP A 80 -19.67 -19.35 10.37
N SER A 81 -20.97 -19.52 10.13
CA SER A 81 -22.00 -18.53 10.46
C SER A 81 -22.00 -18.15 11.95
N GLY A 82 -21.61 -16.91 12.22
CA GLY A 82 -21.64 -16.30 13.55
C GLY A 82 -20.32 -16.42 14.33
N GLU A 83 -19.32 -17.09 13.77
CA GLU A 83 -17.92 -17.04 14.23
C GLU A 83 -17.03 -16.27 13.24
N GLU A 84 -17.32 -16.36 11.93
CA GLU A 84 -16.56 -15.75 10.85
C GLU A 84 -17.48 -14.89 9.96
N ASP A 85 -16.96 -13.75 9.49
CA ASP A 85 -17.70 -12.84 8.61
C ASP A 85 -17.37 -13.07 7.12
N CYS A 86 -16.22 -13.70 6.83
CA CYS A 86 -15.80 -14.17 5.52
C CYS A 86 -14.92 -15.42 5.64
N ASP A 87 -14.78 -16.16 4.54
CA ASP A 87 -13.75 -17.20 4.35
C ASP A 87 -13.57 -17.37 2.84
N ASP A 88 -12.35 -17.21 2.36
CA ASP A 88 -12.04 -17.30 0.94
C ASP A 88 -11.17 -18.53 0.58
N GLY A 89 -10.89 -19.37 1.57
CA GLY A 89 -10.18 -20.64 1.44
C GLY A 89 -8.70 -20.52 1.10
N ASN A 90 -8.06 -19.39 1.41
CA ASN A 90 -6.64 -19.19 1.14
C ASN A 90 -5.88 -18.61 2.37
N ASP A 91 -4.55 -18.47 2.26
CA ASP A 91 -3.67 -17.96 3.33
C ASP A 91 -3.14 -16.52 3.01
N ILE A 92 -3.84 -15.74 2.19
CA ILE A 92 -3.45 -14.43 1.67
C ILE A 92 -4.18 -13.35 2.44
N ASP A 93 -3.46 -12.68 3.33
CA ASP A 93 -4.04 -11.66 4.22
C ASP A 93 -4.46 -10.36 3.49
N THR A 94 -3.97 -10.17 2.28
CA THR A 94 -4.03 -8.89 1.53
C THR A 94 -5.12 -8.88 0.46
N ASP A 95 -6.08 -9.80 0.49
CA ASP A 95 -7.24 -9.77 -0.39
C ASP A 95 -8.52 -9.42 0.37
N ASP A 96 -9.69 -9.77 -0.15
CA ASP A 96 -10.98 -9.34 0.40
C ASP A 96 -11.29 -9.96 1.78
N CYS A 97 -10.61 -11.04 2.17
CA CYS A 97 -10.80 -11.72 3.45
C CYS A 97 -9.46 -12.01 4.13
N THR A 98 -9.26 -11.47 5.33
CA THR A 98 -8.02 -11.69 6.09
C THR A 98 -7.93 -13.14 6.57
N ASN A 99 -6.73 -13.58 6.94
CA ASN A 99 -6.48 -14.89 7.58
C ASN A 99 -7.06 -14.99 9.00
N ALA A 100 -7.69 -13.91 9.49
CA ALA A 100 -8.49 -13.90 10.71
C ALA A 100 -10.00 -14.07 10.42
N CYS A 101 -10.40 -14.28 9.15
CA CYS A 101 -11.78 -14.41 8.69
C CYS A 101 -12.66 -13.19 9.01
N GLU A 102 -11.99 -12.04 9.00
CA GLU A 102 -12.58 -10.71 9.01
C GLU A 102 -12.42 -10.11 7.60
N PRO A 103 -13.44 -9.43 7.06
CA PRO A 103 -13.30 -8.70 5.80
C PRO A 103 -12.17 -7.67 5.90
N ALA A 104 -11.42 -7.49 4.81
CA ALA A 104 -10.43 -6.42 4.74
C ALA A 104 -11.08 -5.05 4.97
N ASP A 105 -10.46 -4.22 5.80
CA ASP A 105 -10.95 -2.88 6.12
C ASP A 105 -9.81 -1.88 6.34
N CYS A 106 -10.05 -0.65 5.91
CA CYS A 106 -9.06 0.41 6.03
C CYS A 106 -8.80 0.77 7.51
N GLY A 107 -7.56 0.61 7.92
CA GLY A 107 -7.05 0.80 9.28
C GLY A 107 -6.92 -0.50 10.08
N ASP A 108 -7.02 -1.68 9.45
CA ASP A 108 -6.87 -2.98 10.12
C ASP A 108 -5.40 -3.41 10.30
N GLY A 109 -4.46 -2.71 9.65
CA GLY A 109 -3.03 -2.97 9.70
C GLY A 109 -2.49 -3.81 8.53
N ILE A 110 -3.36 -4.18 7.58
CA ILE A 110 -3.06 -5.00 6.42
C ILE A 110 -3.47 -4.22 5.17
N VAL A 111 -2.60 -4.19 4.16
CA VAL A 111 -2.92 -3.49 2.90
C VAL A 111 -3.74 -4.42 2.01
N TRP A 112 -4.98 -4.04 1.72
CA TRP A 112 -5.82 -4.72 0.73
C TRP A 112 -5.30 -4.45 -0.69
N GLU A 113 -4.61 -5.45 -1.26
CA GLU A 113 -3.88 -5.34 -2.51
C GLU A 113 -4.82 -5.04 -3.69
N GLY A 114 -4.66 -3.85 -4.26
CA GLY A 114 -5.42 -3.39 -5.42
C GLY A 114 -6.61 -2.49 -5.08
N GLU A 115 -7.03 -2.41 -3.81
CA GLU A 115 -8.04 -1.46 -3.33
C GLU A 115 -7.41 -0.32 -2.51
N GLU A 116 -6.33 -0.58 -1.77
CA GLU A 116 -5.67 0.37 -0.87
C GLU A 116 -4.27 0.80 -1.34
N GLU A 117 -3.91 2.08 -1.15
CA GLU A 117 -2.55 2.58 -1.42
C GLU A 117 -1.62 2.41 -0.19
N CYS A 118 -2.20 2.34 1.00
CA CYS A 118 -1.54 2.16 2.28
C CYS A 118 -2.54 1.70 3.35
N ASP A 119 -2.00 1.23 4.47
CA ASP A 119 -2.71 1.00 5.72
C ASP A 119 -1.72 1.23 6.88
N ASP A 120 -2.09 2.00 7.90
CA ASP A 120 -1.24 2.25 9.08
C ASP A 120 -1.86 1.79 10.41
N GLY A 121 -2.84 0.89 10.33
CA GLY A 121 -3.43 0.17 11.45
C GLY A 121 -4.25 1.05 12.39
N ASN A 122 -4.69 2.22 11.93
CA ASN A 122 -5.51 3.10 12.73
C ASN A 122 -6.43 4.00 11.87
N GLN A 123 -7.30 4.77 12.52
CA GLN A 123 -8.29 5.64 11.87
C GLN A 123 -7.99 7.15 12.06
N VAL A 124 -6.72 7.54 12.00
CA VAL A 124 -6.29 8.94 12.10
C VAL A 124 -5.96 9.48 10.71
N ASP A 125 -6.79 10.36 10.15
CA ASP A 125 -6.62 10.89 8.78
C ASP A 125 -5.30 11.62 8.44
N THR A 126 -4.48 11.93 9.44
CA THR A 126 -3.35 12.88 9.32
C THR A 126 -1.98 12.28 9.61
N ASP A 127 -1.87 10.96 9.71
CA ASP A 127 -0.59 10.26 9.85
C ASP A 127 -0.22 9.45 8.59
N GLY A 128 0.27 8.22 8.75
CA GLY A 128 0.98 7.50 7.68
C GLY A 128 0.07 7.16 6.50
N CYS A 129 -1.21 6.96 6.78
CA CYS A 129 -2.26 6.71 5.81
C CYS A 129 -3.53 7.51 6.16
N SER A 130 -4.37 7.81 5.18
CA SER A 130 -5.68 8.43 5.47
C SER A 130 -6.74 7.36 5.75
N ASN A 131 -7.88 7.72 6.34
CA ASN A 131 -8.99 6.79 6.57
C ASN A 131 -9.72 6.37 5.28
N ALA A 132 -9.24 6.84 4.12
CA ALA A 132 -9.65 6.38 2.81
C ALA A 132 -8.57 5.48 2.17
N CYS A 133 -7.58 5.06 2.95
CA CYS A 133 -6.43 4.26 2.56
C CYS A 133 -5.65 4.81 1.36
N LEU A 134 -5.61 6.15 1.30
CA LEU A 134 -4.80 6.91 0.36
C LEU A 134 -3.57 7.45 1.07
N LYS A 135 -2.41 7.36 0.41
CA LYS A 135 -1.18 7.96 0.95
C LYS A 135 -1.35 9.47 1.07
N PRO A 136 -0.89 10.11 2.15
CA PRO A 136 -0.84 11.57 2.21
C PRO A 136 0.01 12.07 1.03
N ARG A 137 -0.34 13.23 0.48
CA ARG A 137 0.31 13.81 -0.70
C ARG A 137 0.90 15.18 -0.37
N ARG A 138 2.17 15.38 -0.70
CA ARG A 138 2.84 16.69 -0.66
C ARG A 138 3.12 17.17 -2.07
N VAL A 139 2.79 18.42 -2.35
CA VAL A 139 2.97 18.98 -3.70
C VAL A 139 4.38 19.51 -3.90
N ILE A 140 4.98 19.20 -5.05
CA ILE A 140 6.20 19.82 -5.55
C ILE A 140 5.96 20.46 -6.93
N PHE A 141 6.42 21.70 -7.12
CA PHE A 141 6.28 22.40 -8.40
C PHE A 141 7.44 23.38 -8.63
N VAL A 142 7.50 23.96 -9.83
CA VAL A 142 8.49 24.97 -10.22
C VAL A 142 7.87 26.37 -10.21
N THR A 143 8.53 27.41 -9.74
CA THR A 143 7.95 28.76 -9.84
C THR A 143 7.75 29.20 -11.30
N SER A 144 6.60 29.81 -11.59
CA SER A 144 6.23 30.44 -12.85
C SER A 144 7.04 31.71 -13.10
N THR A 145 7.49 32.35 -12.01
CA THR A 145 8.40 33.49 -11.98
C THR A 145 9.86 33.04 -11.86
N GLU A 146 10.77 33.80 -12.48
CA GLU A 146 12.22 33.60 -12.39
C GLU A 146 12.85 34.69 -11.52
N TYR A 147 13.87 34.31 -10.75
CA TYR A 147 14.55 35.16 -9.78
C TYR A 147 16.06 35.11 -9.97
N LYS A 148 16.70 36.27 -9.78
CA LYS A 148 18.15 36.36 -9.64
C LYS A 148 18.61 35.72 -8.33
N GLY A 149 19.92 35.56 -8.17
CA GLY A 149 20.51 34.91 -6.99
C GLY A 149 20.25 35.59 -5.65
N ASP A 150 19.90 36.89 -5.64
CA ASP A 150 19.41 37.56 -4.43
C ASP A 150 17.93 37.22 -4.21
N LEU A 151 17.72 36.17 -3.42
CA LEU A 151 16.40 35.71 -3.00
C LEU A 151 15.99 36.31 -1.66
N MET A 152 16.77 37.26 -1.12
CA MET A 152 16.69 37.72 0.28
C MET A 152 17.01 36.61 1.28
N GLY A 153 17.98 35.76 0.91
CA GLY A 153 18.38 34.58 1.67
C GLY A 153 17.38 33.43 1.62
N MET A 154 17.61 32.42 2.46
CA MET A 154 16.78 31.21 2.50
C MET A 154 15.33 31.50 2.88
N SER A 155 15.11 32.39 3.85
CA SER A 155 13.75 32.79 4.24
C SER A 155 13.02 33.50 3.12
N GLY A 156 13.71 34.34 2.34
CA GLY A 156 13.07 34.98 1.19
C GLY A 156 12.82 34.03 0.03
N ALA A 157 13.63 32.97 -0.13
CA ALA A 157 13.36 31.89 -1.07
C ALA A 157 12.08 31.13 -0.67
N ASP A 158 11.91 30.80 0.61
CA ASP A 158 10.69 30.19 1.13
C ASP A 158 9.47 31.10 0.90
N SER A 159 9.55 32.39 1.21
CA SER A 159 8.43 33.33 0.96
C SER A 159 8.05 33.45 -0.53
N LYS A 160 8.98 33.22 -1.47
CA LYS A 160 8.66 33.16 -2.90
C LYS A 160 7.88 31.89 -3.24
N CYS A 161 8.21 30.78 -2.60
CA CYS A 161 7.46 29.53 -2.75
C CYS A 161 6.07 29.61 -2.13
N GLU A 162 5.95 30.22 -0.95
CA GLU A 162 4.65 30.52 -0.32
C GLU A 162 3.80 31.38 -1.27
N ALA A 163 4.33 32.48 -1.82
CA ALA A 163 3.60 33.33 -2.76
C ALA A 163 3.22 32.62 -4.08
N ALA A 164 4.07 31.72 -4.57
CA ALA A 164 3.75 30.91 -5.75
C ALA A 164 2.63 29.90 -5.44
N ALA A 165 2.65 29.30 -4.25
CA ALA A 165 1.60 28.39 -3.79
C ALA A 165 0.25 29.13 -3.58
N GLU A 166 0.26 30.36 -3.06
CA GLU A 166 -0.93 31.22 -3.01
C GLU A 166 -1.50 31.49 -4.40
N THR A 167 -0.63 31.75 -5.38
CA THR A 167 -1.02 31.97 -6.79
C THR A 167 -1.64 30.71 -7.41
N ALA A 168 -1.14 29.53 -7.04
CA ALA A 168 -1.70 28.24 -7.40
C ALA A 168 -3.04 27.92 -6.69
N GLY A 169 -3.43 28.70 -5.68
CA GLY A 169 -4.67 28.54 -4.93
C GLY A 169 -4.58 27.63 -3.71
N PHE A 170 -3.37 27.30 -3.24
CA PHE A 170 -3.18 26.50 -2.03
C PHE A 170 -3.54 27.31 -0.78
N THR A 171 -4.44 26.76 0.05
CA THR A 171 -4.84 27.39 1.32
C THR A 171 -3.80 27.23 2.42
N ASN A 172 -2.91 26.25 2.27
CA ASN A 172 -1.80 25.95 3.17
C ASN A 172 -0.46 26.50 2.65
N ALA A 173 -0.47 27.53 1.80
CA ALA A 173 0.73 28.05 1.14
C ALA A 173 1.97 28.27 2.05
N ALA A 174 1.78 28.57 3.34
CA ALA A 174 2.85 28.72 4.34
C ALA A 174 3.68 27.44 4.60
N SER A 175 3.19 26.25 4.23
CA SER A 175 3.93 24.98 4.29
C SER A 175 4.94 24.84 3.17
N PHE A 176 4.88 25.66 2.12
CA PHE A 176 5.82 25.53 1.01
C PHE A 176 7.18 26.12 1.34
N LYS A 177 8.23 25.37 0.98
CA LYS A 177 9.64 25.69 1.19
C LYS A 177 10.39 25.56 -0.13
N ALA A 178 11.45 26.35 -0.32
CA ALA A 178 12.26 26.30 -1.53
C ALA A 178 13.28 25.13 -1.50
N TRP A 179 13.28 24.20 -2.44
CA TRP A 179 14.34 23.18 -2.49
C TRP A 179 15.67 23.83 -2.90
N LEU A 180 16.45 24.24 -1.91
CA LEU A 180 17.58 25.14 -2.07
C LEU A 180 18.57 24.97 -0.92
N SER A 181 19.87 25.04 -1.21
CA SER A 181 20.93 24.89 -0.21
C SER A 181 21.91 26.05 -0.20
N ASN A 182 22.48 26.32 0.97
CA ASN A 182 23.71 27.08 1.14
C ASN A 182 24.66 26.32 2.09
N GLU A 183 25.70 26.97 2.61
CA GLU A 183 26.63 26.34 3.57
C GLU A 183 26.03 26.09 4.96
N ALA A 184 25.01 26.86 5.37
CA ALA A 184 24.43 26.80 6.72
C ALA A 184 23.20 25.88 6.82
N THR A 185 22.44 25.75 5.73
CA THR A 185 21.19 24.99 5.67
C THR A 185 20.94 24.41 4.28
N TRP A 186 20.26 23.27 4.24
CA TRP A 186 19.96 22.48 3.05
C TRP A 186 18.68 21.65 3.30
N PRO A 187 18.02 21.11 2.26
CA PRO A 187 16.78 20.34 2.37
C PRO A 187 16.81 19.25 3.45
N ALA A 188 17.79 18.35 3.44
CA ALA A 188 17.88 17.25 4.42
C ALA A 188 18.04 17.69 5.89
N LYS A 189 18.35 18.98 6.14
CA LYS A 189 18.47 19.56 7.49
C LYS A 189 17.20 20.29 7.94
N ARG A 190 16.33 20.68 7.01
CA ARG A 190 15.23 21.62 7.28
C ARG A 190 13.85 21.12 6.90
N LEU A 191 13.77 20.08 6.07
CA LEU A 191 12.53 19.43 5.67
C LEU A 191 12.35 18.12 6.44
N ASP A 192 11.11 17.64 6.51
CA ASP A 192 10.79 16.37 7.13
C ASP A 192 11.34 15.19 6.31
N THR A 193 12.38 14.56 6.85
CA THR A 193 13.03 13.39 6.23
C THR A 193 12.39 12.06 6.63
N GLN A 194 11.35 12.08 7.47
CA GLN A 194 10.61 10.90 7.92
C GLN A 194 9.28 10.74 7.19
N TYR A 195 8.89 11.71 6.35
CA TYR A 195 7.70 11.61 5.53
C TYR A 195 7.75 10.38 4.62
N GLN A 196 6.67 9.58 4.60
CA GLN A 196 6.53 8.33 3.83
C GLN A 196 5.43 8.37 2.76
N GLY A 197 4.68 9.48 2.67
CA GLY A 197 3.65 9.66 1.65
C GLY A 197 4.22 10.00 0.27
N MET A 198 3.36 10.41 -0.64
CA MET A 198 3.77 10.72 -2.02
C MET A 198 4.16 12.19 -2.20
N TYR A 199 5.22 12.43 -2.96
CA TYR A 199 5.41 13.72 -3.61
C TYR A 199 4.76 13.71 -4.99
N VAL A 200 3.92 14.71 -5.26
CA VAL A 200 3.16 14.82 -6.51
C VAL A 200 3.34 16.19 -7.15
N LEU A 201 3.19 16.28 -8.46
CA LEU A 201 3.06 17.56 -9.14
C LEU A 201 1.72 18.22 -8.80
N ILE A 202 1.61 19.50 -9.17
CA ILE A 202 0.40 20.32 -8.97
C ILE A 202 -0.87 19.80 -9.70
N ASP A 203 -0.72 18.83 -10.59
CA ASP A 203 -1.84 18.13 -11.25
C ASP A 203 -2.12 16.73 -10.66
N GLY A 204 -1.37 16.32 -9.64
CA GLY A 204 -1.48 15.02 -8.98
C GLY A 204 -0.55 13.95 -9.54
N THR A 205 0.23 14.23 -10.60
CA THR A 205 1.17 13.24 -11.17
C THR A 205 2.24 12.85 -10.14
N PRO A 206 2.44 11.54 -9.85
CA PRO A 206 3.48 11.08 -8.92
C PRO A 206 4.89 11.47 -9.36
N VAL A 207 5.68 11.97 -8.42
CA VAL A 207 7.11 12.27 -8.57
C VAL A 207 7.95 11.28 -7.76
N ALA A 208 7.51 10.97 -6.54
CA ALA A 208 8.05 9.96 -5.65
C ALA A 208 6.92 9.38 -4.79
N GLU A 209 6.89 8.07 -4.58
CA GLU A 209 5.80 7.32 -3.95
C GLU A 209 6.07 6.91 -2.49
N ASN A 210 7.34 6.93 -2.06
CA ASN A 210 7.77 6.49 -0.72
C ASN A 210 8.54 7.59 0.03
N GLY A 211 8.03 8.82 -0.07
CA GLY A 211 8.46 9.95 0.73
C GLY A 211 9.90 10.40 0.48
N TRP A 212 10.59 10.81 1.55
CA TRP A 212 11.93 11.42 1.44
C TRP A 212 12.95 10.48 0.80
N ALA A 213 12.91 9.19 1.15
CA ALA A 213 13.85 8.20 0.66
C ALA A 213 13.81 8.12 -0.87
N ASP A 214 12.61 8.06 -1.44
CA ASP A 214 12.38 7.97 -2.88
C ASP A 214 12.66 9.31 -3.59
N LEU A 215 12.28 10.44 -3.00
CA LEU A 215 12.61 11.76 -3.56
C LEU A 215 14.14 12.01 -3.70
N THR A 216 14.96 11.32 -2.90
CA THR A 216 16.40 11.57 -2.75
C THR A 216 17.31 10.39 -3.12
N ASP A 217 16.77 9.31 -3.68
CA ASP A 217 17.56 8.14 -4.06
C ASP A 217 18.33 8.33 -5.38
N GLY A 218 17.98 9.37 -6.14
CA GLY A 218 18.60 9.71 -7.42
C GLY A 218 17.75 9.36 -8.65
N GLU A 219 16.53 8.85 -8.46
CA GLU A 219 15.55 8.58 -9.50
C GLU A 219 14.20 9.22 -9.13
N LEU A 220 13.50 9.77 -10.12
CA LEU A 220 12.14 10.27 -9.96
C LEU A 220 11.23 9.52 -10.93
N LEU A 221 10.01 9.21 -10.50
CA LEU A 221 8.98 8.64 -11.36
C LEU A 221 8.58 9.61 -12.48
N HIS A 222 8.55 10.90 -12.15
CA HIS A 222 8.28 11.97 -13.11
C HIS A 222 9.13 13.20 -12.80
N ALA A 223 9.53 13.93 -13.84
CA ALA A 223 10.31 15.15 -13.70
C ALA A 223 9.48 16.28 -13.06
N VAL A 224 10.12 17.15 -12.27
CA VAL A 224 9.47 18.32 -11.66
C VAL A 224 9.39 19.45 -12.68
N ASP A 225 8.47 19.35 -13.63
CA ASP A 225 8.39 20.24 -14.80
C ASP A 225 7.12 21.09 -14.91
N LEU A 226 6.21 21.04 -13.94
CA LEU A 226 5.02 21.90 -13.92
C LEU A 226 5.19 23.11 -13.01
N THR A 227 4.71 24.27 -13.46
CA THR A 227 4.71 25.49 -12.65
C THR A 227 3.51 25.61 -11.71
N ASP A 228 3.49 26.61 -10.81
CA ASP A 228 2.30 27.02 -10.03
C ASP A 228 1.07 27.38 -10.90
N THR A 229 1.29 27.61 -12.20
CA THR A 229 0.22 27.84 -13.20
C THR A 229 -0.07 26.61 -14.07
N LYS A 230 0.45 25.44 -13.68
CA LYS A 230 0.35 24.15 -14.40
C LYS A 230 0.95 24.17 -15.81
N MET A 231 1.90 25.07 -16.07
CA MET A 231 2.59 25.14 -17.34
C MET A 231 3.83 24.25 -17.30
N LYS A 232 3.97 23.36 -18.28
CA LYS A 232 5.16 22.54 -18.45
C LYS A 232 6.36 23.38 -18.90
N VAL A 233 7.49 23.25 -18.20
CA VAL A 233 8.72 24.02 -18.44
C VAL A 233 9.95 23.11 -18.51
N SER A 234 10.86 23.43 -19.42
CA SER A 234 12.21 22.87 -19.46
C SER A 234 13.19 23.99 -19.08
N SER A 235 13.62 24.01 -17.83
CA SER A 235 14.42 25.09 -17.27
C SER A 235 15.45 24.54 -16.28
N ALA A 236 16.26 25.44 -15.74
CA ALA A 236 17.37 25.09 -14.87
C ALA A 236 17.29 25.89 -13.56
N PRO A 237 16.49 25.43 -12.58
CA PRO A 237 16.16 26.15 -11.36
C PRO A 237 17.34 26.19 -10.40
N TRP A 238 17.40 27.22 -9.56
CA TRP A 238 18.39 27.29 -8.49
C TRP A 238 18.16 26.17 -7.48
N THR A 239 19.23 25.46 -7.10
CA THR A 239 19.19 24.38 -6.11
C THR A 239 20.43 24.44 -5.22
N ASN A 240 21.61 24.30 -5.83
CA ASN A 240 22.88 24.02 -5.15
C ASN A 240 22.76 22.86 -4.14
N THR A 241 21.89 21.90 -4.41
CA THR A 241 21.60 20.75 -3.56
C THR A 241 22.03 19.48 -4.30
N LYS A 242 22.55 18.49 -3.59
CA LYS A 242 22.83 17.14 -4.14
C LYS A 242 21.56 16.28 -4.13
N ALA A 243 21.61 15.12 -4.78
CA ALA A 243 20.50 14.17 -4.80
C ALA A 243 20.00 13.78 -3.40
N ASP A 244 20.94 13.56 -2.46
CA ASP A 244 20.65 13.21 -1.05
C ASP A 244 20.06 14.37 -0.21
N GLY A 245 19.73 15.50 -0.84
CA GLY A 245 19.20 16.69 -0.18
C GLY A 245 20.24 17.48 0.62
N THR A 246 21.53 17.12 0.56
CA THR A 246 22.61 17.89 1.22
C THR A 246 23.16 19.01 0.34
N SER A 247 23.91 19.93 0.94
CA SER A 247 24.50 21.07 0.22
C SER A 247 25.55 20.61 -0.80
N ALA A 248 25.49 21.17 -2.02
CA ALA A 248 26.47 20.94 -3.09
C ALA A 248 27.73 21.82 -2.97
N GLY A 249 27.81 22.71 -1.97
CA GLY A 249 29.00 23.51 -1.67
C GLY A 249 28.80 25.02 -1.83
N ALA A 250 29.86 25.74 -2.20
CA ALA A 250 29.94 27.21 -2.10
C ALA A 250 29.17 28.01 -3.19
N ASN A 251 28.58 27.34 -4.19
CA ASN A 251 27.90 28.01 -5.31
C ASN A 251 26.44 28.33 -4.96
N HIS A 252 26.23 29.26 -4.03
CA HIS A 252 24.90 29.61 -3.52
C HIS A 252 24.68 31.13 -3.49
N CYS A 253 25.25 31.89 -4.42
CA CYS A 253 25.01 33.33 -4.54
C CYS A 253 25.16 34.11 -3.22
N ASP A 254 26.21 33.79 -2.45
CA ASP A 254 26.46 34.35 -1.10
C ASP A 254 25.24 34.20 -0.17
N ALA A 255 24.95 32.95 0.20
CA ALA A 255 23.72 32.56 0.90
C ALA A 255 22.41 33.08 0.28
N TRP A 256 22.37 33.22 -1.05
CA TRP A 256 21.25 33.73 -1.84
C TRP A 256 20.88 35.18 -1.51
N THR A 257 21.90 36.00 -1.25
CA THR A 257 21.76 37.44 -0.98
C THR A 257 22.44 38.31 -2.03
N ASN A 258 23.00 37.70 -3.08
CA ASN A 258 23.76 38.41 -4.10
C ASN A 258 23.24 38.13 -5.51
N SER A 259 23.11 39.18 -6.33
CA SER A 259 22.63 39.13 -7.70
C SER A 259 23.61 39.72 -8.72
N THR A 260 24.91 39.81 -8.39
CA THR A 260 25.95 40.22 -9.32
C THR A 260 26.52 39.01 -10.09
N GLY A 261 27.14 39.27 -11.24
CA GLY A 261 27.77 38.23 -12.05
C GLY A 261 29.08 37.68 -11.49
N ASP A 262 29.59 38.23 -10.38
CA ASP A 262 30.82 37.77 -9.72
C ASP A 262 30.60 36.53 -8.84
N TYR A 263 29.34 36.27 -8.49
CA TYR A 263 28.93 35.11 -7.71
C TYR A 263 28.25 34.08 -8.62
N SER A 264 28.30 32.82 -8.19
CA SER A 264 27.67 31.71 -8.86
C SER A 264 26.69 30.96 -7.97
N GLY A 265 25.62 30.46 -8.60
CA GLY A 265 24.65 29.54 -8.03
C GLY A 265 24.72 28.18 -8.72
N GLY A 266 24.53 27.08 -7.99
CA GLY A 266 24.29 25.75 -8.54
C GLY A 266 22.82 25.60 -8.97
N PHE A 267 22.57 24.86 -10.05
CA PHE A 267 21.23 24.66 -10.60
C PHE A 267 20.97 23.20 -11.02
N GLY A 268 19.70 22.79 -10.96
CA GLY A 268 19.21 21.49 -11.44
C GLY A 268 18.56 21.56 -12.83
N LYS A 269 17.74 20.57 -13.19
CA LYS A 269 16.98 20.51 -14.46
C LYS A 269 15.54 20.07 -14.24
N THR A 270 14.55 20.87 -14.65
CA THR A 270 13.14 20.54 -14.43
C THR A 270 12.66 19.32 -15.19
N ASN A 271 13.30 18.99 -16.32
CA ASN A 271 12.91 17.89 -17.18
C ASN A 271 13.72 16.59 -16.96
N ALA A 272 14.49 16.52 -15.88
CA ALA A 272 15.26 15.33 -15.52
C ALA A 272 14.49 14.46 -14.52
N THR A 273 14.64 13.14 -14.67
CA THR A 273 14.13 12.12 -13.74
C THR A 273 15.26 11.39 -13.01
N ASP A 274 16.51 11.80 -13.23
CA ASP A 274 17.67 11.31 -12.50
C ASP A 274 18.14 12.37 -11.50
N ALA A 275 19.20 12.06 -10.74
CA ALA A 275 19.83 12.97 -9.77
C ALA A 275 20.06 14.40 -10.29
N THR A 276 20.19 14.59 -11.61
CA THR A 276 20.39 15.91 -12.23
C THR A 276 19.17 16.83 -12.16
N TRP A 277 18.01 16.34 -11.70
CA TRP A 277 16.85 17.17 -11.38
C TRP A 277 17.20 18.23 -10.35
N THR A 278 18.05 17.86 -9.38
CA THR A 278 18.49 18.74 -8.29
C THR A 278 19.99 18.95 -8.22
N GLU A 279 20.77 17.89 -8.42
CA GLU A 279 22.22 17.93 -8.33
C GLU A 279 22.77 18.96 -9.30
N ALA A 280 23.66 19.83 -8.79
CA ALA A 280 24.20 20.94 -9.56
C ALA A 280 24.93 20.42 -10.81
N VAL A 281 24.21 20.39 -11.94
CA VAL A 281 24.75 19.99 -13.26
C VAL A 281 25.74 21.01 -13.81
N GLY A 282 25.79 22.17 -13.17
CA GLY A 282 26.66 23.28 -13.47
C GLY A 282 26.41 24.43 -12.52
N ILE A 283 27.12 25.53 -12.77
CA ILE A 283 27.00 26.78 -12.05
C ILE A 283 26.64 27.89 -13.02
N ALA A 284 25.91 28.89 -12.55
CA ALA A 284 25.55 30.05 -13.34
C ALA A 284 25.74 31.36 -12.56
N PRO A 285 26.05 32.47 -13.26
CA PRO A 285 26.12 33.79 -12.65
C PRO A 285 24.81 34.17 -11.95
N CYS A 286 24.92 34.78 -10.77
CA CYS A 286 23.76 35.14 -9.93
C CYS A 286 22.96 36.34 -10.45
N ASP A 287 23.45 37.04 -11.48
CA ASP A 287 22.72 38.11 -12.17
C ASP A 287 21.68 37.60 -13.18
N GLY A 288 21.77 36.33 -13.58
CA GLY A 288 20.79 35.61 -14.38
C GLY A 288 19.59 35.15 -13.54
N ALA A 289 18.38 35.27 -14.11
CA ALA A 289 17.16 34.83 -13.45
C ALA A 289 16.89 33.34 -13.73
N ARG A 290 16.47 32.59 -12.70
CA ARG A 290 16.10 31.17 -12.76
C ARG A 290 14.92 30.88 -11.83
N ARG A 291 14.24 29.77 -12.07
CA ARG A 291 13.10 29.34 -11.25
C ARG A 291 13.57 28.71 -9.93
N LEU A 292 12.63 28.47 -9.02
CA LEU A 292 12.82 27.68 -7.81
C LEU A 292 11.94 26.44 -7.87
N TYR A 293 12.40 25.36 -7.24
CA TYR A 293 11.50 24.28 -6.84
C TYR A 293 10.87 24.64 -5.50
N CYS A 294 9.56 24.46 -5.39
CA CYS A 294 8.78 24.68 -4.19
C CYS A 294 8.15 23.37 -3.77
N ILE A 295 8.45 22.95 -2.54
CA ILE A 295 8.02 21.67 -1.97
C ILE A 295 7.19 21.95 -0.72
N GLU A 296 6.04 21.31 -0.62
CA GLU A 296 5.21 21.30 0.57
C GLU A 296 5.91 20.53 1.70
N ASP A 297 5.95 21.11 2.90
CA ASP A 297 6.54 20.51 4.10
C ASP A 297 5.80 21.04 5.35
N VAL A 298 5.28 20.14 6.18
CA VAL A 298 4.39 20.43 7.32
C VAL A 298 4.98 19.98 8.65
#